data_AF-A0A1Y5Q4U2-F1
#
_entry.id   AF-A0A1Y5Q4U2-F1
#
_cell.length_a   1.000
_cell.length_b   1.000
_cell.length_c   1.000
_cell.angle_alpha   90.00
_cell.angle_beta   90.00
_cell.angle_gamma   90.00
#
_symmetry.space_group_name_H-M   'P 1'
#
loop_
_entity.id
_entity.type
_entity.pdbx_description
1 polymer ?
#
loop_
_entity_poly.entity_id
_entity_poly.type
_entity_poly.pdbx_seq_one_letter_code
_entity_poly.pdbx_strand_id
1 'polypeptide(L)'
;MFDIGFSELLLIAVVALVVLGPERLPKAARFAGLWVRRARNQWDSVKQELERELHAEELKRNLDAVRQSMQQAEQDVRDGTRQVQQQAEVLRRDVEAAEGPGGEAMPAPAGEAAGGVPDEAAAAAPQAEAETPPTAGERTP
;
A
#
# COMPACT_ATOMS: atom_id res chain seq x y z
N MET A 1 -12.41 -17.34 7.20
CA MET A 1 -13.85 -17.02 7.06
C MET A 1 -14.28 -17.24 5.61
N PHE A 2 -14.20 -18.48 5.16
CA PHE A 2 -14.70 -18.92 3.85
C PHE A 2 -15.41 -20.26 4.09
N ASP A 3 -16.51 -20.19 4.82
CA ASP A 3 -17.40 -21.33 5.05
C ASP A 3 -18.29 -21.52 3.80
N ILE A 4 -17.65 -21.76 2.65
CA ILE A 4 -18.36 -22.16 1.43
C ILE A 4 -18.73 -23.63 1.62
N GLY A 5 -19.89 -23.84 2.23
CA GLY A 5 -20.50 -25.15 2.37
C GLY A 5 -21.13 -25.63 1.06
N PHE A 6 -21.55 -26.90 1.07
CA PHE A 6 -22.34 -27.46 -0.02
C PHE A 6 -23.64 -26.67 -0.26
N SER A 7 -24.24 -26.14 0.80
CA SER A 7 -25.41 -25.26 0.79
C SER A 7 -25.21 -24.00 -0.03
N GLU A 8 -24.14 -23.24 0.23
CA GLU A 8 -23.80 -22.01 -0.49
C GLU A 8 -23.53 -22.29 -1.96
N LEU A 9 -22.83 -23.38 -2.26
CA LEU A 9 -22.53 -23.80 -3.64
C LEU A 9 -23.82 -24.10 -4.42
N LEU A 10 -24.79 -24.77 -3.77
CA LEU A 10 -26.10 -25.04 -4.35
C LEU A 10 -26.89 -23.74 -4.59
N LEU A 11 -26.89 -22.81 -3.62
CA LEU A 11 -27.56 -21.52 -3.76
C LEU A 11 -26.99 -20.72 -4.95
N ILE A 12 -25.67 -20.64 -5.05
CA ILE A 12 -24.99 -19.97 -6.16
C ILE A 12 -25.33 -20.65 -7.49
N ALA A 13 -25.36 -21.99 -7.52
CA ALA A 13 -25.75 -22.73 -8.73
C ALA A 13 -27.19 -22.40 -9.15
N VAL A 14 -28.14 -22.34 -8.22
CA VAL A 14 -29.53 -21.94 -8.50
C VAL A 14 -29.59 -20.51 -9.02
N VAL A 15 -28.92 -19.55 -8.38
CA VAL A 15 -28.88 -18.15 -8.84
C VAL A 15 -28.27 -18.06 -10.24
N ALA A 16 -27.17 -18.77 -10.49
CA ALA A 16 -26.54 -18.81 -11.80
C ALA A 16 -27.45 -19.43 -12.86
N LEU A 17 -28.25 -20.46 -12.52
CA LEU A 17 -29.24 -21.04 -13.43
C LEU A 17 -30.35 -20.05 -13.77
N VAL A 18 -30.79 -19.23 -12.83
CA VAL A 18 -31.85 -18.21 -13.07
C VAL A 18 -31.32 -17.05 -13.91
N VAL A 19 -30.14 -16.52 -13.56
CA VAL A 19 -29.57 -15.32 -14.21
C VAL A 19 -29.04 -15.65 -15.61
N LEU A 20 -28.26 -16.72 -15.73
CA LEU A 20 -27.61 -17.09 -16.98
C LEU A 20 -28.47 -18.03 -17.83
N GLY A 21 -29.35 -18.81 -17.18
CA GLY A 21 -30.16 -19.84 -17.83
C GLY A 21 -29.51 -21.24 -17.77
N PRO A 22 -30.30 -22.31 -17.65
CA PRO A 22 -29.80 -23.69 -17.55
C PRO A 22 -29.01 -24.16 -18.76
N GLU A 23 -29.29 -23.62 -19.94
CA GLU A 23 -28.59 -24.01 -21.17
C GLU A 23 -27.20 -23.35 -21.29
N ARG A 24 -27.01 -22.19 -20.64
CA ARG A 24 -25.81 -21.35 -20.80
C ARG A 24 -24.78 -21.57 -19.70
N LEU A 25 -25.22 -21.95 -18.51
CA LEU A 25 -24.35 -22.34 -17.38
C LEU A 25 -23.34 -23.46 -17.73
N PRO A 26 -23.75 -24.61 -18.33
CA PRO A 26 -22.79 -25.66 -18.69
C PRO A 26 -21.78 -25.20 -19.74
N LYS A 27 -22.19 -24.29 -20.63
CA LYS A 27 -21.31 -23.67 -21.62
C LYS A 27 -20.29 -22.74 -20.95
N ALA A 28 -20.71 -21.90 -20.01
CA ALA A 28 -19.83 -21.03 -19.22
C ALA A 28 -18.85 -21.82 -18.33
N ALA A 29 -19.32 -22.87 -17.65
CA ALA A 29 -18.46 -23.74 -16.85
C ALA A 29 -17.39 -24.45 -17.69
N ARG A 30 -17.74 -24.88 -18.91
CA ARG A 30 -16.77 -25.43 -19.86
C ARG A 30 -15.72 -24.41 -20.27
N PHE A 31 -16.13 -23.17 -20.56
CA PHE A 31 -15.18 -22.10 -20.86
C PHE A 31 -14.28 -21.80 -19.66
N ALA A 32 -14.84 -21.49 -18.50
CA ALA A 32 -14.08 -21.24 -17.28
C ALA A 32 -13.12 -22.40 -16.96
N GLY A 33 -13.58 -23.64 -17.07
CA GLY A 33 -12.74 -24.82 -16.85
C GLY A 33 -11.57 -24.94 -17.82
N LEU A 34 -11.77 -24.65 -19.12
CA LEU A 34 -10.69 -24.65 -20.10
C LEU A 34 -9.65 -23.55 -19.82
N TRP A 35 -10.12 -22.36 -19.43
CA TRP A 35 -9.26 -21.23 -19.08
C TRP A 35 -8.47 -21.49 -17.80
N VAL A 36 -9.13 -22.00 -16.74
CA VAL A 36 -8.49 -22.40 -15.49
C VAL A 36 -7.47 -23.52 -15.74
N ARG A 37 -7.81 -24.52 -16.55
CA ARG A 37 -6.86 -25.59 -16.92
C ARG A 37 -5.64 -25.04 -17.63
N ARG A 38 -5.83 -24.08 -18.55
CA ARG A 38 -4.71 -23.45 -19.25
C ARG A 38 -3.85 -22.64 -18.30
N ALA A 39 -4.45 -21.81 -17.44
CA ALA A 39 -3.73 -21.05 -16.42
C ALA A 39 -2.93 -21.96 -15.49
N ARG A 40 -3.55 -23.04 -15.00
CA ARG A 40 -2.91 -24.04 -14.14
C ARG A 40 -1.69 -24.67 -14.83
N ASN A 41 -1.83 -25.08 -16.09
CA ASN A 41 -0.70 -25.64 -16.84
C ASN A 41 0.42 -24.60 -17.05
N GLN A 42 0.12 -23.32 -17.24
CA GLN A 42 1.16 -22.28 -17.34
C GLN A 42 1.88 -22.12 -15.99
N TRP A 43 1.17 -22.18 -14.87
CA TRP A 43 1.78 -22.09 -13.54
C TRP A 43 2.63 -23.31 -13.23
N ASP A 44 2.18 -24.51 -13.63
CA ASP A 44 2.95 -25.74 -13.47
C ASP A 44 4.23 -25.72 -14.33
N SER A 45 4.18 -25.20 -15.56
CA SER A 45 5.37 -25.02 -16.41
C SER A 45 6.34 -23.98 -15.86
N VAL A 46 5.85 -22.82 -15.41
CA VAL A 46 6.68 -21.80 -14.75
C VAL A 46 7.31 -22.37 -13.49
N LYS A 47 6.56 -23.15 -12.70
CA LYS A 47 7.09 -23.83 -11.52
C LYS A 47 8.18 -24.84 -11.90
N GLN A 48 7.98 -25.62 -12.96
CA GLN A 48 8.97 -26.59 -13.44
C GLN A 48 10.23 -25.94 -14.02
N GLU A 49 10.11 -24.79 -14.68
CA GLU A 49 11.25 -23.98 -15.15
C GLU A 49 11.97 -23.31 -13.97
N LEU A 50 11.23 -22.73 -13.01
CA LEU A 50 11.78 -22.25 -11.74
C LEU A 50 12.53 -23.35 -10.99
N GLU A 51 11.97 -24.55 -10.92
CA GLU A 51 12.54 -25.67 -10.15
C GLU A 51 13.70 -26.35 -10.89
N ARG A 52 13.86 -26.11 -12.20
CA ARG A 52 14.98 -26.61 -13.02
C ARG A 52 16.15 -25.63 -13.15
N GLU A 53 15.91 -24.32 -13.05
CA GLU A 53 16.96 -23.29 -13.18
C GLU A 53 17.27 -22.53 -11.89
N LEU A 54 16.33 -22.43 -10.95
CA LEU A 54 16.57 -21.82 -9.63
C LEU A 54 16.59 -22.94 -8.58
N HIS A 55 17.78 -23.21 -8.06
CA HIS A 55 17.91 -23.96 -6.81
C HIS A 55 16.91 -23.38 -5.81
N ALA A 56 16.05 -24.20 -5.20
CA ALA A 56 15.13 -23.76 -4.14
C ALA A 56 15.83 -22.98 -2.99
N GLU A 57 17.17 -23.07 -2.92
CA GLU A 57 18.04 -22.27 -2.08
C GLU A 57 18.13 -20.77 -2.41
N GLU A 58 17.94 -20.33 -3.66
CA GLU A 58 18.01 -18.90 -4.02
C GLU A 58 16.73 -18.16 -3.65
N LEU A 59 15.56 -18.77 -3.90
CA LEU A 59 14.28 -18.22 -3.44
C LEU A 59 14.21 -18.18 -1.91
N LYS A 60 14.75 -19.21 -1.24
CA LYS A 60 14.90 -19.23 0.22
C LYS A 60 15.85 -18.14 0.72
N ARG A 61 17.02 -17.97 0.09
CA ARG A 61 17.96 -16.88 0.41
C ARG A 61 17.35 -15.50 0.22
N ASN A 62 16.56 -15.28 -0.84
CA ASN A 62 15.88 -14.00 -1.07
C ASN A 62 14.80 -13.73 -0.01
N LEU A 63 14.00 -14.74 0.35
CA LEU A 63 13.02 -14.60 1.44
C LEU A 63 13.70 -14.31 2.79
N ASP A 64 14.80 -15.00 3.09
CA ASP A 64 15.54 -14.80 4.34
C ASP A 64 16.25 -13.44 4.37
N ALA A 65 16.80 -12.98 3.23
CA ALA A 65 17.37 -11.64 3.08
C ALA A 65 16.32 -10.52 3.27
N VAL A 66 15.10 -10.69 2.72
CA VAL A 66 13.99 -9.74 2.90
C VAL A 66 13.51 -9.72 4.35
N ARG A 67 13.46 -10.88 5.02
CA ARG A 67 13.14 -10.92 6.46
C ARG A 67 14.21 -10.22 7.30
N GLN A 68 15.48 -10.42 6.96
CA GLN A 68 16.58 -9.80 7.66
C GLN A 68 16.61 -8.28 7.44
N SER A 69 16.34 -7.80 6.23
CA SER A 69 16.24 -6.35 5.96
C SER A 69 15.04 -5.71 6.66
N MET A 70 13.90 -6.40 6.75
CA MET A 70 12.75 -5.96 7.54
C MET A 70 13.09 -5.84 9.04
N GLN A 71 13.78 -6.83 9.60
CA GLN A 71 14.20 -6.82 11.01
C GLN A 71 15.24 -5.73 11.30
N GLN A 72 16.14 -5.45 10.36
CA GLN A 72 17.11 -4.35 10.47
C GLN A 72 16.40 -3.00 10.40
N ALA A 73 15.49 -2.83 9.43
CA ALA A 73 14.69 -1.62 9.32
C ALA A 73 13.84 -1.36 10.59
N GLU A 74 13.24 -2.39 11.19
CA GLU A 74 12.54 -2.24 12.47
C GLU A 74 13.46 -1.83 13.62
N GLN A 75 14.69 -2.35 13.66
CA GLN A 75 15.67 -1.99 14.68
C GLN A 75 16.13 -0.54 14.51
N ASP A 76 16.51 -0.15 13.29
CA ASP A 76 16.92 1.22 12.97
C ASP A 76 15.81 2.23 13.27
N VAL A 77 14.56 1.88 12.95
CA VAL A 77 13.39 2.70 13.30
C VAL A 77 13.24 2.81 14.81
N ARG A 78 13.32 1.71 15.57
CA ARG A 78 13.23 1.76 17.04
C ARG A 78 14.36 2.58 17.66
N ASP A 79 15.58 2.44 17.16
CA ASP A 79 16.75 3.15 17.69
C ASP A 79 16.72 4.62 17.32
N GLY A 80 16.34 4.96 16.09
CA GLY A 80 16.05 6.33 15.69
C GLY A 80 14.97 6.97 16.55
N THR A 81 13.90 6.23 16.86
CA THR A 81 12.82 6.74 17.73
C THR A 81 13.31 6.99 19.16
N ARG A 82 14.16 6.11 19.72
CA ARG A 82 14.76 6.31 21.06
C ARG A 82 15.69 7.52 21.09
N GLN A 83 16.51 7.69 20.05
CA GLN A 83 17.45 8.80 19.98
C GLN A 83 16.71 10.14 19.85
N VAL A 84 15.63 10.19 19.08
CA VAL A 84 14.75 11.37 18.99
C VAL A 84 14.11 11.69 20.34
N GLN A 85 13.62 10.68 21.07
CA GLN A 85 13.05 10.88 22.42
C GLN A 85 14.09 11.42 23.41
N GLN A 86 15.31 10.88 23.40
CA GLN A 86 16.39 11.36 24.28
C GLN A 86 16.80 12.80 23.95
N GLN A 87 16.94 13.14 22.67
CA GLN A 87 17.23 14.52 22.26
C GLN A 87 16.09 15.47 22.66
N ALA A 88 14.84 15.04 22.50
CA ALA A 88 13.68 15.82 22.93
C ALA A 88 13.64 16.02 24.45
N GLU A 89 14.02 15.01 25.24
CA GLU A 89 14.11 15.12 26.70
C GLU A 89 15.22 16.09 27.15
N VAL A 90 16.39 16.05 26.51
CA VAL A 90 17.49 16.98 26.81
C VAL A 90 17.10 18.41 26.47
N LEU A 91 16.54 18.62 25.27
CA LEU A 91 16.05 19.94 24.86
C LEU A 91 14.95 20.46 25.79
N ARG A 92 14.01 19.60 26.21
CA ARG A 92 12.99 19.97 27.21
C ARG A 92 13.62 20.36 28.53
N ARG A 93 14.63 19.61 29.00
CA ARG A 93 15.34 19.92 30.24
C ARG A 93 16.09 21.24 30.16
N ASP A 94 16.70 21.54 29.03
CA ASP A 94 17.43 22.80 28.81
C ASP A 94 16.46 23.99 28.76
N VAL A 95 15.28 23.82 28.15
CA VAL A 95 14.21 24.84 28.16
C VAL A 95 13.61 25.02 29.55
N GLU A 96 13.34 23.93 30.28
CA GLU A 96 12.76 23.97 31.62
C GLU A 96 13.77 24.48 32.67
N ALA A 97 15.08 24.24 32.47
CA ALA A 97 16.15 24.85 33.24
C ALA A 97 16.33 26.35 32.93
N ALA A 98 15.99 26.78 31.71
CA ALA A 98 15.91 28.20 31.35
C ALA A 98 14.62 28.88 31.84
N GLU A 99 13.57 28.12 32.18
CA GLU A 99 12.25 28.64 32.62
C GLU A 99 11.91 28.35 34.11
N GLY A 100 12.91 28.17 34.99
CA GLY A 100 12.74 28.15 36.46
C GLY A 100 12.54 29.55 37.07
N PRO A 101 11.89 29.68 38.26
CA PRO A 101 11.03 30.80 38.63
C PRO A 101 11.80 32.07 39.02
N GLY A 102 11.58 33.14 38.26
CA GLY A 102 12.19 34.44 38.53
C GLY A 102 11.76 35.46 37.50
N GLY A 103 10.46 35.79 37.51
CA GLY A 103 9.94 36.89 36.73
C GLY A 103 10.50 38.21 37.27
N GLU A 104 11.50 38.78 36.62
CA GLU A 104 11.84 40.19 36.76
C GLU A 104 12.11 40.80 35.38
N ALA A 105 11.07 41.51 34.92
CA ALA A 105 11.12 42.84 34.35
C ALA A 105 12.23 43.16 33.33
N MET A 106 11.78 43.16 32.07
CA MET A 106 12.10 44.07 30.95
C MET A 106 12.91 45.34 31.33
N PRO A 107 13.70 45.88 30.38
CA PRO A 107 13.06 46.93 29.59
C PRO A 107 13.25 46.75 28.08
N ALA A 108 12.23 47.24 27.39
CA ALA A 108 12.10 47.31 25.96
C ALA A 108 13.16 48.23 25.35
N PRO A 109 13.38 48.07 24.03
CA PRO A 109 13.12 49.21 23.17
C PRO A 109 12.07 48.84 22.12
N ALA A 110 10.90 49.45 22.26
CA ALA A 110 10.09 49.80 21.11
C ALA A 110 10.87 50.86 20.32
N GLY A 111 10.97 50.84 19.00
CA GLY A 111 10.53 49.91 18.00
C GLY A 111 10.94 50.52 16.65
N GLU A 112 11.04 49.70 15.61
CA GLU A 112 10.79 50.21 14.27
C GLU A 112 10.19 49.09 13.44
N ALA A 113 9.01 49.39 12.92
CA ALA A 113 8.10 48.48 12.26
C ALA A 113 8.41 48.34 10.77
N ALA A 114 8.22 47.12 10.25
CA ALA A 114 7.71 46.76 8.91
C ALA A 114 8.12 45.29 8.67
N GLY A 115 7.23 44.30 8.72
CA GLY A 115 6.13 44.07 7.77
C GLY A 115 6.69 43.34 6.55
N GLY A 116 6.30 42.13 6.15
CA GLY A 116 5.34 41.16 6.66
C GLY A 116 5.47 39.85 5.85
N VAL A 117 4.96 38.77 6.45
CA VAL A 117 4.38 37.53 5.86
C VAL A 117 5.19 36.74 4.81
N PRO A 118 5.47 35.45 5.06
CA PRO A 118 5.33 34.40 4.05
C PRO A 118 4.00 33.66 4.27
N ASP A 119 3.08 33.98 3.36
CA ASP A 119 1.97 33.20 2.82
C ASP A 119 1.58 31.90 3.57
N GLU A 120 0.47 31.99 4.29
CA GLU A 120 -0.29 30.85 4.80
C GLU A 120 -1.13 30.25 3.66
N ALA A 121 -0.86 28.97 3.39
CA ALA A 121 -1.81 27.92 3.07
C ALA A 121 -3.05 28.25 2.22
N ALA A 122 -3.07 27.74 0.99
CA ALA A 122 -4.23 27.13 0.32
C ALA A 122 -3.74 26.68 -1.07
N ALA A 123 -4.01 25.51 -1.62
CA ALA A 123 -5.15 24.63 -1.43
C ALA A 123 -4.84 23.26 -2.05
N ALA A 124 -5.48 22.25 -1.46
CA ALA A 124 -6.19 21.19 -2.18
C ALA A 124 -5.44 20.35 -3.24
N ALA A 125 -4.95 19.20 -2.80
CA ALA A 125 -5.23 17.95 -3.51
C ALA A 125 -6.54 17.36 -2.94
N PRO A 126 -7.16 16.31 -3.51
CA PRO A 126 -7.18 15.80 -4.90
C PRO A 126 -8.63 15.54 -5.37
N GLN A 127 -8.88 15.40 -6.69
CA GLN A 127 -10.04 14.62 -7.16
C GLN A 127 -9.66 13.74 -8.34
N ALA A 128 -10.07 12.48 -8.18
CA ALA A 128 -9.99 11.37 -9.11
C ALA A 128 -11.13 11.45 -10.14
N GLU A 129 -11.18 10.42 -11.00
CA GLU A 129 -12.23 10.08 -11.98
C GLU A 129 -12.18 10.90 -13.28
N ALA A 130 -12.53 10.38 -14.45
CA ALA A 130 -12.62 9.07 -15.06
C ALA A 130 -12.99 9.38 -16.54
N GLU A 131 -12.83 8.40 -17.43
CA GLU A 131 -13.54 8.31 -18.72
C GLU A 131 -13.19 9.26 -19.89
N THR A 132 -12.27 8.77 -20.75
CA THR A 132 -12.49 8.34 -22.15
C THR A 132 -13.11 9.35 -23.18
N PRO A 133 -13.12 9.02 -24.49
CA PRO A 133 -12.21 9.60 -25.50
C PRO A 133 -12.98 10.48 -26.51
N PRO A 134 -12.30 10.99 -27.54
CA PRO A 134 -12.95 10.94 -28.85
C PRO A 134 -12.06 10.43 -30.00
N THR A 135 -12.69 9.53 -30.75
CA THR A 135 -12.52 9.15 -32.15
C THR A 135 -12.04 10.25 -33.10
N ALA A 136 -11.11 9.87 -33.99
CA ALA A 136 -11.03 10.10 -35.45
C ALA A 136 -9.53 10.12 -35.82
N GLY A 137 -8.99 9.30 -36.72
CA GLY A 137 -9.47 8.88 -38.03
C GLY A 137 -8.28 8.98 -38.98
N GLU A 138 -8.29 8.15 -40.03
CA GLU A 138 -7.45 8.26 -41.25
C GLU A 138 -5.98 7.81 -41.13
N ARG A 139 -5.35 7.10 -42.07
CA ARG A 139 -5.70 6.54 -43.40
C ARG A 139 -4.58 5.57 -43.82
N THR A 140 -4.91 4.48 -44.48
CA THR A 140 -4.10 3.77 -45.51
C THR A 140 -5.10 2.92 -46.31
N PRO A 141 -4.86 2.58 -47.59
CA PRO A 141 -3.65 1.91 -48.08
C PRO A 141 -2.73 2.77 -48.96
#